data_AF-A0A3R7AWU3-F1
#
_entry.id   AF-A0A3R7AWU3-F1
#
_cell.length_a   1.000
_cell.length_b   1.000
_cell.length_c   1.000
_cell.angle_alpha   90.00
_cell.angle_beta   90.00
_cell.angle_gamma   90.00
#
_symmetry.space_group_name_H-M   'P 1'
#
loop_
_entity.id
_entity.type
_entity.pdbx_description
1 polymer ?
#
loop_
_entity_poly.entity_id
_entity_poly.type
_entity_poly.pdbx_seq_one_letter_code
_entity_poly.pdbx_strand_id
1 'polypeptide(L)'
;MANWDSVANGTALGMKGIESPVVYFYENFYNDLFVEDPPLFRSSIIVQGKALINIVQSITHAVNSPQAIERVVDLAYRHNKYKVKMEYYNTLGKVLLTSLKRCSGGDAVWNPPLDLAWRTVYAYMLTAMTPIVYHGHTAPSTKDKEMAKSGRFIHTMTFRAPKSVQPMNAGGGNQCPVNFAQVSPTGGVLQCPVQPSHR
;
A
#
# COMPACT_ATOMS: atom_id res chain seq x y z
N MET A 1 -15.74 -2.80 13.06
CA MET A 1 -14.81 -1.70 13.46
C MET A 1 -15.63 -0.46 13.77
N ALA A 2 -15.46 0.13 14.95
CA ALA A 2 -16.50 0.95 15.59
C ALA A 2 -16.76 2.36 14.98
N ASN A 3 -15.87 2.93 14.16
CA ASN A 3 -16.03 4.32 13.67
C ASN A 3 -16.33 4.45 12.17
N TRP A 4 -16.10 3.44 11.33
CA TRP A 4 -16.48 3.56 9.91
C TRP A 4 -17.99 3.65 9.76
N ASP A 5 -18.74 2.86 10.51
CA ASP A 5 -20.20 2.85 10.43
C ASP A 5 -20.79 4.22 10.84
N SER A 6 -20.17 4.91 11.81
CA SER A 6 -20.61 6.26 12.16
C SER A 6 -20.25 7.30 11.09
N VAL A 7 -19.09 7.16 10.45
CA VAL A 7 -18.69 7.99 9.30
C VAL A 7 -19.65 7.78 8.12
N ALA A 8 -19.93 6.53 7.75
CA ALA A 8 -20.77 6.18 6.61
C ALA A 8 -22.24 6.60 6.82
N ASN A 9 -22.76 6.48 8.05
CA ASN A 9 -24.12 6.86 8.40
C ASN A 9 -24.27 8.34 8.79
N GLY A 10 -23.19 9.13 8.76
CA GLY A 10 -23.22 10.56 9.08
C GLY A 10 -23.39 10.88 10.56
N THR A 11 -23.27 9.90 11.45
CA THR A 11 -23.39 10.08 12.90
C THR A 11 -22.05 10.42 13.56
N ALA A 12 -20.94 10.32 12.83
CA ALA A 12 -19.63 10.76 13.30
C ALA A 12 -19.58 12.27 13.50
N LEU A 13 -18.79 12.73 14.49
CA LEU A 13 -18.63 14.15 14.80
C LEU A 13 -18.13 14.95 13.58
N GLY A 14 -17.21 14.37 12.80
CA GLY A 14 -16.69 14.97 11.57
C GLY A 14 -17.67 15.01 10.39
N MET A 15 -18.87 14.45 10.56
CA MET A 15 -19.94 14.42 9.55
C MET A 15 -21.16 15.27 9.91
N LYS A 16 -21.11 16.00 11.03
CA LYS A 16 -22.24 16.84 11.47
C LYS A 16 -22.58 17.88 10.40
N GLY A 17 -23.82 17.84 9.90
CA GLY A 17 -24.32 18.79 8.89
C GLY A 17 -23.91 18.46 7.45
N ILE A 18 -23.29 17.31 7.20
CA ILE A 18 -22.95 16.84 5.86
C ILE A 18 -24.13 16.06 5.28
N GLU A 19 -24.67 16.52 4.14
CA GLU A 19 -25.82 15.90 3.48
C GLU A 19 -25.52 14.50 2.94
N SER A 20 -24.29 14.28 2.47
CA SER A 20 -23.83 12.99 1.96
C SER A 20 -22.48 12.61 2.57
N PRO A 21 -22.46 11.95 3.74
CA PRO A 21 -21.23 11.61 4.47
C PRO A 21 -20.25 10.79 3.63
N VAL A 22 -20.80 9.86 2.86
CA VAL A 22 -20.05 9.00 1.96
C VAL A 22 -19.40 9.80 0.83
N VAL A 23 -20.11 10.74 0.21
CA VAL A 23 -19.54 11.63 -0.83
C VAL A 23 -18.46 12.53 -0.25
N TYR A 24 -18.73 13.15 0.90
CA TYR A 24 -17.79 14.04 1.58
C TYR A 24 -16.47 13.34 1.94
N PHE A 25 -16.54 12.10 2.42
CA PHE A 25 -15.35 11.28 2.67
C PHE A 25 -14.51 11.12 1.40
N TYR A 26 -15.15 10.84 0.25
CA TYR A 26 -14.43 10.64 -1.00
C TYR A 26 -13.80 11.91 -1.54
N GLU A 27 -14.51 13.03 -1.50
CA GLU A 27 -13.95 14.31 -1.94
C GLU A 27 -12.68 14.64 -1.15
N ASN A 28 -12.72 14.49 0.17
CA ASN A 28 -11.56 14.68 1.02
C ASN A 28 -10.41 13.70 0.69
N PHE A 29 -10.73 12.43 0.49
CA PHE A 29 -9.73 11.43 0.10
C PHE A 29 -9.05 11.79 -1.23
N TYR A 30 -9.82 12.11 -2.27
CA TYR A 30 -9.23 12.43 -3.57
C TYR A 30 -8.44 13.73 -3.53
N ASN A 31 -8.94 14.75 -2.82
CA ASN A 31 -8.20 16.00 -2.62
C ASN A 31 -6.84 15.73 -1.98
N ASP A 32 -6.79 14.99 -0.88
CA ASP A 32 -5.54 14.64 -0.21
C ASP A 32 -4.63 13.77 -1.10
N LEU A 33 -5.19 12.85 -1.89
CA LEU A 33 -4.44 12.01 -2.82
C LEU A 33 -3.76 12.80 -3.94
N PHE A 34 -4.49 13.75 -4.53
CA PHE A 34 -3.95 14.61 -5.59
C PHE A 34 -2.89 15.58 -5.08
N VAL A 35 -2.94 15.96 -3.80
CA VAL A 35 -1.89 16.77 -3.17
C VAL A 35 -0.64 15.94 -2.92
N GLU A 36 -0.77 14.71 -2.44
CA GLU A 36 0.37 13.85 -2.11
C GLU A 36 1.09 13.29 -3.34
N ASP A 37 0.36 12.89 -4.39
CA ASP A 37 0.95 12.27 -5.59
C ASP A 37 0.12 12.54 -6.87
N PRO A 38 0.29 13.73 -7.49
CA PRO A 38 -0.32 14.04 -8.78
C PRO A 38 0.52 13.43 -9.92
N PRO A 39 0.01 12.62 -10.88
CA PRO A 39 -1.29 11.98 -11.08
C PRO A 39 -1.16 10.44 -11.05
N LEU A 40 -1.51 9.80 -9.94
CA LEU A 40 -1.49 8.33 -9.80
C LEU A 40 -2.48 7.58 -10.71
N PHE A 41 -3.49 8.28 -11.24
CA PHE A 41 -4.57 7.66 -12.01
C PHE A 41 -4.73 8.35 -13.36
N ARG A 42 -4.44 7.63 -14.44
CA ARG A 42 -4.56 8.14 -15.82
C ARG A 42 -6.00 8.15 -16.37
N SER A 43 -7.01 7.78 -15.59
CA SER A 43 -8.43 7.67 -16.00
C SER A 43 -9.33 8.66 -15.22
N SER A 44 -10.61 8.80 -15.57
CA SER A 44 -11.48 9.85 -15.00
C SER A 44 -11.84 9.62 -13.52
N ILE A 45 -11.99 10.71 -12.76
CA ILE A 45 -12.32 10.76 -11.32
C ILE A 45 -13.57 9.93 -10.95
N ILE A 46 -14.54 9.81 -11.89
CA ILE A 46 -15.82 9.12 -11.70
C ILE A 46 -15.65 7.59 -11.72
N VAL A 47 -14.75 7.07 -12.56
CA VAL A 47 -14.44 5.62 -12.59
C VAL A 47 -13.58 5.25 -11.38
N GLN A 48 -12.71 6.16 -10.94
CA GLN A 48 -11.87 6.00 -9.75
C GLN A 48 -12.72 5.94 -8.47
N GLY A 49 -13.70 6.84 -8.32
CA GLY A 49 -14.60 6.90 -7.17
C GLY A 49 -15.14 5.52 -6.80
N LYS A 50 -15.75 4.82 -7.77
CA LYS A 50 -16.33 3.48 -7.59
C LYS A 50 -15.31 2.42 -7.15
N ALA A 51 -14.07 2.47 -7.63
CA ALA A 51 -13.03 1.52 -7.23
C ALA A 51 -12.66 1.71 -5.75
N LEU A 52 -12.56 2.95 -5.29
CA LEU A 52 -12.29 3.28 -3.90
C LEU A 52 -13.46 2.96 -2.96
N ILE A 53 -14.71 3.28 -3.36
CA ILE A 53 -15.92 2.86 -2.62
C ILE A 53 -15.83 1.37 -2.34
N ASN A 54 -15.59 0.59 -3.40
CA ASN A 54 -15.48 -0.85 -3.32
C ASN A 54 -14.29 -1.27 -2.45
N ILE A 55 -13.16 -0.55 -2.44
CA ILE A 55 -12.01 -0.86 -1.58
C ILE A 55 -12.32 -0.57 -0.12
N VAL A 56 -12.86 0.61 0.23
CA VAL A 56 -13.17 0.97 1.62
C VAL A 56 -14.30 0.11 2.16
N GLN A 57 -15.36 -0.11 1.38
CA GLN A 57 -16.40 -1.09 1.71
C GLN A 57 -15.85 -2.51 1.78
N SER A 58 -14.93 -2.90 0.89
CA SER A 58 -14.29 -4.23 0.98
C SER A 58 -13.45 -4.33 2.23
N ILE A 59 -12.67 -3.32 2.61
CA ILE A 59 -11.89 -3.30 3.85
C ILE A 59 -12.87 -3.50 5.01
N THR A 60 -13.86 -2.62 5.15
CA THR A 60 -14.76 -2.59 6.32
C THR A 60 -15.66 -3.82 6.39
N HIS A 61 -16.20 -4.29 5.27
CA HIS A 61 -16.99 -5.52 5.20
C HIS A 61 -16.11 -6.77 5.31
N ALA A 62 -14.86 -6.75 4.84
CA ALA A 62 -13.95 -7.87 4.99
C ALA A 62 -13.65 -8.09 6.48
N VAL A 63 -13.28 -7.06 7.24
CA VAL A 63 -12.92 -7.27 8.66
C VAL A 63 -14.07 -7.84 9.49
N ASN A 64 -15.32 -7.63 9.05
CA ASN A 64 -16.51 -8.14 9.73
C ASN A 64 -17.09 -9.40 9.06
N SER A 65 -16.43 -10.01 8.06
CA SER A 65 -16.96 -11.14 7.29
C SER A 65 -16.07 -12.38 7.37
N PRO A 66 -16.65 -13.60 7.46
CA PRO A 66 -15.88 -14.85 7.34
C PRO A 66 -15.08 -14.96 6.03
N GLN A 67 -15.51 -14.24 4.99
CA GLN A 67 -14.92 -14.24 3.65
C GLN A 67 -13.93 -13.08 3.44
N ALA A 68 -13.45 -12.46 4.52
CA ALA A 68 -12.57 -11.31 4.49
C ALA A 68 -11.42 -11.47 3.50
N ILE A 69 -10.68 -12.57 3.69
CA ILE A 69 -9.44 -12.86 2.98
C ILE A 69 -9.70 -13.18 1.53
N GLU A 70 -10.77 -13.90 1.23
CA GLU A 70 -11.18 -14.19 -0.14
C GLU A 70 -11.39 -12.90 -0.93
N ARG A 71 -12.11 -11.93 -0.37
CA ARG A 71 -12.34 -10.63 -1.02
C ARG A 71 -11.06 -9.82 -1.21
N VAL A 72 -10.15 -9.85 -0.23
CA VAL A 72 -8.86 -9.15 -0.29
C VAL A 72 -7.93 -9.77 -1.34
N VAL A 73 -7.90 -11.10 -1.42
CA VAL A 73 -7.13 -11.85 -2.42
C VAL A 73 -7.67 -11.56 -3.83
N ASP A 74 -8.98 -11.61 -4.03
CA ASP A 74 -9.62 -11.26 -5.32
C ASP A 74 -9.37 -9.80 -5.73
N LEU A 75 -9.34 -8.90 -4.75
CA LEU A 75 -8.98 -7.50 -4.97
C LEU A 75 -7.54 -7.36 -5.48
N ALA A 76 -6.59 -8.15 -4.98
CA ALA A 76 -5.19 -8.12 -5.43
C ALA A 76 -5.05 -8.49 -6.92
N TYR A 77 -5.76 -9.52 -7.37
CA TYR A 77 -5.76 -9.91 -8.79
C TYR A 77 -6.33 -8.83 -9.70
N ARG A 78 -7.40 -8.14 -9.25
CA ARG A 78 -7.96 -6.99 -9.98
C ARG A 78 -6.96 -5.83 -10.07
N HIS A 79 -6.23 -5.52 -9.00
CA HIS A 79 -5.19 -4.48 -9.00
C HIS A 79 -4.11 -4.74 -10.06
N ASN A 80 -3.69 -6.00 -10.25
CA ASN A 80 -2.77 -6.35 -11.33
C ASN A 80 -3.37 -6.21 -12.73
N LYS A 81 -4.66 -6.51 -12.90
CA LYS A 81 -5.37 -6.24 -14.18
C LYS A 81 -5.41 -4.75 -14.48
N TYR A 82 -5.60 -3.92 -13.45
CA TYR A 82 -5.59 -2.46 -13.54
C TYR A 82 -4.19 -1.84 -13.60
N LYS A 83 -3.13 -2.66 -13.54
CA LYS A 83 -1.73 -2.21 -13.56
C LYS A 83 -1.40 -1.23 -12.42
N VAL A 84 -2.03 -1.41 -11.26
CA VAL A 84 -1.66 -0.67 -10.05
C VAL A 84 -0.26 -1.11 -9.61
N LYS A 85 0.61 -0.15 -9.32
CA LYS A 85 1.98 -0.41 -8.90
C LYS A 85 2.08 -0.50 -7.38
N MET A 86 3.06 -1.26 -6.91
CA MET A 86 3.37 -1.41 -5.48
C MET A 86 3.73 -0.07 -4.80
N GLU A 87 4.36 0.86 -5.54
CA GLU A 87 4.76 2.18 -5.01
C GLU A 87 3.57 3.02 -4.50
N TYR A 88 2.35 2.75 -4.98
CA TYR A 88 1.17 3.54 -4.67
C TYR A 88 0.53 3.19 -3.32
N TYR A 89 0.80 2.01 -2.76
CA TYR A 89 0.13 1.54 -1.55
C TYR A 89 0.52 2.38 -0.32
N ASN A 90 1.77 2.87 -0.22
CA ASN A 90 2.14 3.72 0.90
C ASN A 90 1.34 5.03 0.92
N THR A 91 1.26 5.72 -0.23
CA THR A 91 0.48 6.96 -0.39
C THR A 91 -0.99 6.70 -0.13
N LEU A 92 -1.55 5.63 -0.70
CA LEU A 92 -2.94 5.21 -0.47
C LEU A 92 -3.25 5.03 1.02
N GLY A 93 -2.40 4.32 1.75
CA GLY A 93 -2.58 4.09 3.18
C GLY A 93 -2.58 5.39 3.99
N LYS A 94 -1.62 6.29 3.71
CA LYS A 94 -1.55 7.59 4.37
C LYS A 94 -2.82 8.41 4.16
N VAL A 95 -3.22 8.57 2.90
CA VAL A 95 -4.40 9.37 2.52
C VAL A 95 -5.68 8.79 3.12
N LEU A 96 -5.83 7.46 3.09
CA LEU A 96 -6.98 6.77 3.69
C LEU A 96 -7.11 7.07 5.18
N LEU A 97 -6.00 6.93 5.93
CA LEU A 97 -6.01 7.16 7.37
C LEU A 97 -6.26 8.64 7.72
N THR A 98 -5.66 9.57 6.97
CA THR A 98 -5.92 11.01 7.11
C THR A 98 -7.40 11.34 6.89
N SER A 99 -8.00 10.76 5.85
CA SER A 99 -9.41 10.97 5.52
C SER A 99 -10.33 10.40 6.60
N LEU A 100 -10.04 9.19 7.10
CA LEU A 100 -10.78 8.56 8.18
C LEU A 100 -10.69 9.38 9.47
N LYS A 101 -9.51 9.89 9.82
CA LYS A 101 -9.31 10.77 10.98
C LYS A 101 -10.18 12.03 10.87
N ARG A 102 -10.10 12.74 9.74
CA ARG A 102 -10.88 13.97 9.51
C ARG A 102 -12.38 13.69 9.65
N CYS A 103 -12.86 12.68 8.94
CA CYS A 103 -14.27 12.30 8.89
C CYS A 103 -14.82 11.77 10.22
N SER A 104 -13.96 11.19 11.07
CA SER A 104 -14.37 10.70 12.40
C SER A 104 -14.54 11.82 13.42
N GLY A 105 -14.06 13.05 13.14
CA GLY A 105 -14.06 14.16 14.10
C GLY A 105 -12.66 14.63 14.52
N GLY A 106 -11.61 14.25 13.77
CA GLY A 106 -10.23 14.67 14.06
C GLY A 106 -9.72 14.14 15.39
N ASP A 107 -8.82 14.90 16.03
CA ASP A 107 -8.19 14.52 17.31
C ASP A 107 -9.16 14.39 18.48
N ALA A 108 -10.38 14.94 18.38
CA ALA A 108 -11.41 14.77 19.40
C ALA A 108 -11.91 13.31 19.51
N VAL A 109 -11.76 12.52 18.44
CA VAL A 109 -12.22 11.13 18.37
C VAL A 109 -11.07 10.17 18.05
N TRP A 110 -10.09 10.61 17.25
CA TRP A 110 -9.00 9.79 16.74
C TRP A 110 -7.86 9.64 17.76
N ASN A 111 -8.02 8.68 18.65
CA ASN A 111 -7.02 8.34 19.68
C ASN A 111 -5.96 7.32 19.17
N PRO A 112 -4.81 7.16 19.86
CA PRO A 112 -3.75 6.25 19.43
C PRO A 112 -4.18 4.78 19.26
N PRO A 113 -5.04 4.20 20.12
CA PRO A 113 -5.58 2.86 19.89
C PRO A 113 -6.38 2.73 18.59
N LEU A 114 -7.21 3.72 18.26
CA LEU A 114 -7.99 3.72 17.03
C LEU A 114 -7.10 3.83 15.79
N ASP A 115 -6.10 4.73 15.84
CA ASP A 115 -5.09 4.87 14.79
C ASP A 115 -4.35 3.54 14.53
N LEU A 116 -3.89 2.89 15.60
CA LEU A 116 -3.21 1.60 15.53
C LEU A 116 -4.10 0.50 14.95
N ALA A 117 -5.38 0.45 15.34
CA ALA A 117 -6.33 -0.53 14.83
C ALA A 117 -6.48 -0.40 13.29
N TRP A 118 -6.64 0.82 12.79
CA TRP A 118 -6.74 1.08 11.35
C TRP A 118 -5.46 0.78 10.60
N ARG A 119 -4.29 1.15 11.15
CA ARG A 119 -2.99 0.76 10.58
C ARG A 119 -2.82 -0.74 10.49
N THR A 120 -3.22 -1.46 11.54
CA THR A 120 -3.12 -2.93 11.60
C THR A 120 -3.99 -3.58 10.53
N VAL A 121 -5.22 -3.10 10.35
CA VAL A 121 -6.12 -3.59 9.30
C VAL A 121 -5.53 -3.34 7.92
N TYR A 122 -5.03 -2.13 7.68
CA TYR A 122 -4.40 -1.78 6.42
C TYR A 122 -3.17 -2.65 6.12
N ALA A 123 -2.28 -2.81 7.11
CA ALA A 123 -1.08 -3.64 7.00
C ALA A 123 -1.41 -5.12 6.77
N TYR A 124 -2.44 -5.64 7.45
CA TYR A 124 -2.91 -7.00 7.26
C TYR A 124 -3.39 -7.24 5.82
N MET A 125 -4.16 -6.30 5.27
CA MET A 125 -4.59 -6.37 3.88
C MET A 125 -3.43 -6.29 2.90
N LEU A 126 -2.46 -5.38 3.14
CA LEU A 126 -1.24 -5.35 2.35
C LEU A 126 -0.49 -6.68 2.42
N THR A 127 -0.41 -7.31 3.58
CA THR A 127 0.29 -8.61 3.73
C THR A 127 -0.35 -9.68 2.84
N ALA A 128 -1.68 -9.69 2.71
CA ALA A 128 -2.41 -10.60 1.82
C ALA A 128 -2.28 -10.24 0.33
N MET A 129 -2.26 -8.95 -0.01
CA MET A 129 -2.23 -8.50 -1.40
C MET A 129 -0.82 -8.51 -2.00
N THR A 130 0.20 -8.17 -1.20
CA THR A 130 1.55 -7.84 -1.69
C THR A 130 2.16 -8.99 -2.49
N PRO A 131 2.09 -10.28 -2.09
CA PRO A 131 2.65 -11.37 -2.89
C PRO A 131 2.02 -11.51 -4.28
N ILE A 132 0.71 -11.28 -4.38
CA ILE A 132 -0.02 -11.33 -5.65
C ILE A 132 0.37 -10.14 -6.52
N VAL A 133 0.34 -8.93 -5.95
CA VAL A 133 0.62 -7.67 -6.67
C VAL A 133 2.07 -7.62 -7.13
N TYR A 134 3.01 -7.97 -6.26
CA TYR A 134 4.44 -8.01 -6.57
C TYR A 134 4.77 -8.96 -7.72
N HIS A 135 4.15 -10.14 -7.76
CA HIS A 135 4.37 -11.11 -8.84
C HIS A 135 3.53 -10.83 -10.10
N GLY A 136 2.64 -9.83 -10.07
CA GLY A 136 1.84 -9.44 -11.24
C GLY A 136 0.79 -10.47 -11.65
N HIS A 137 0.40 -11.40 -10.77
CA HIS A 137 -0.61 -12.41 -11.10
C HIS A 137 -1.98 -11.76 -11.32
N THR A 138 -2.59 -11.99 -12.48
CA THR A 138 -3.89 -11.37 -12.84
C THR A 138 -5.09 -12.30 -12.64
N ALA A 139 -4.86 -13.58 -12.34
CA ALA A 139 -5.90 -14.55 -12.07
C ALA A 139 -5.47 -15.53 -10.96
N PRO A 140 -6.38 -15.88 -10.02
CA PRO A 140 -6.08 -16.83 -8.96
C PRO A 140 -5.94 -18.26 -9.47
N SER A 141 -4.98 -19.00 -8.92
CA SER A 141 -4.91 -20.45 -9.05
C SER A 141 -5.98 -21.14 -8.19
N THR A 142 -6.23 -22.43 -8.42
CA THR A 142 -7.14 -23.23 -7.57
C THR A 142 -6.71 -23.21 -6.11
N LYS A 143 -5.40 -23.34 -5.86
CA LYS A 143 -4.81 -23.28 -4.53
C LYS A 143 -5.07 -21.93 -3.85
N ASP A 144 -4.93 -20.83 -4.58
CA ASP A 144 -5.17 -19.49 -4.02
C ASP A 144 -6.61 -19.32 -3.57
N LYS A 145 -7.57 -19.81 -4.37
CA LYS A 145 -9.01 -19.77 -4.04
C LYS A 145 -9.32 -20.61 -2.80
N GLU A 146 -8.78 -21.82 -2.73
CA GLU A 146 -8.99 -22.71 -1.58
C GLU A 146 -8.41 -22.13 -0.30
N MET A 147 -7.18 -21.59 -0.36
CA MET A 147 -6.56 -20.91 0.78
C MET A 147 -7.42 -19.73 1.23
N ALA A 148 -7.82 -18.86 0.28
CA ALA A 148 -8.64 -17.69 0.54
C ALA A 148 -9.95 -18.02 1.28
N LYS A 149 -10.66 -19.07 0.84
CA LYS A 149 -11.90 -19.55 1.48
C LYS A 149 -11.70 -20.01 2.93
N SER A 150 -10.50 -20.52 3.24
CA SER A 150 -10.13 -20.92 4.61
C SER A 150 -9.61 -19.77 5.47
N GLY A 151 -9.65 -18.52 4.98
CA GLY A 151 -9.09 -17.37 5.69
C GLY A 151 -7.56 -17.30 5.62
N ARG A 152 -6.93 -18.06 4.72
CA ARG A 152 -5.47 -18.12 4.55
C ARG A 152 -5.06 -17.47 3.24
N PHE A 153 -3.84 -16.97 3.18
CA PHE A 153 -3.28 -16.39 1.96
C PHE A 153 -1.78 -16.69 1.87
N ILE A 154 -1.22 -16.57 0.67
CA ILE A 154 0.22 -16.69 0.47
C ILE A 154 0.87 -15.46 1.07
N HIS A 155 1.79 -15.65 2.02
CA HIS A 155 2.63 -14.57 2.57
C HIS A 155 4.07 -14.61 2.02
N THR A 156 4.44 -15.69 1.30
CA THR A 156 5.80 -15.89 0.79
C THR A 156 6.05 -15.02 -0.43
N MET A 157 7.08 -14.19 -0.35
CA MET A 157 7.66 -13.48 -1.50
C MET A 157 8.79 -14.29 -2.10
N THR A 158 8.69 -14.64 -3.38
CA THR A 158 9.82 -15.29 -4.07
C THR A 158 10.66 -14.23 -4.77
N PHE A 159 11.77 -13.84 -4.15
CA PHE A 159 12.72 -12.93 -4.79
C PHE A 159 13.44 -13.69 -5.92
N ARG A 160 13.14 -13.37 -7.18
CA ARG A 160 13.97 -13.83 -8.28
C ARG A 160 15.27 -13.06 -8.24
N ALA A 161 16.37 -13.75 -7.94
CA ALA A 161 17.70 -13.19 -8.13
C ALA A 161 17.81 -12.70 -9.59
N PRO A 162 18.33 -11.47 -9.84
CA PRO A 162 18.65 -11.05 -11.18
C PRO A 162 19.55 -12.12 -11.82
N LYS A 163 19.36 -12.41 -13.11
CA LYS A 163 20.31 -13.26 -13.83
C LYS A 163 21.70 -12.66 -13.62
N SER A 164 22.65 -13.46 -13.16
CA SER A 164 24.04 -13.03 -13.09
C SER A 164 24.43 -12.57 -14.50
N VAL A 165 24.65 -11.27 -14.65
CA VAL A 165 25.27 -10.75 -15.87
C VAL A 165 26.71 -11.22 -15.77
N GLN A 166 27.06 -12.24 -16.56
CA GLN A 166 28.45 -12.62 -16.77
C GLN A 166 29.19 -11.33 -17.18
N PRO A 167 30.28 -10.93 -16.49
CA PRO A 167 31.07 -9.80 -16.96
C PRO A 167 31.47 -10.10 -18.40
N MET A 168 31.19 -9.15 -19.29
CA MET A 168 31.51 -9.29 -20.70
C MET A 168 33.00 -9.59 -20.81
N ASN A 169 33.34 -10.71 -21.45
CA ASN A 169 34.71 -11.19 -21.57
C ASN A 169 35.57 -10.07 -22.17
N ALA A 170 36.55 -9.57 -21.43
CA ALA A 170 37.49 -8.55 -21.87
C ALA A 170 38.48 -9.15 -22.87
N GLY A 171 37.98 -9.54 -24.04
CA GLY A 171 38.77 -9.98 -25.18
C GLY A 171 39.06 -8.78 -26.08
N GLY A 172 40.29 -8.25 -25.98
CA GLY A 172 40.92 -7.46 -27.04
C GLY A 172 40.67 -5.96 -27.01
N GLY A 173 41.68 -5.22 -26.52
CA GLY A 173 42.08 -3.89 -26.97
C GLY A 173 40.98 -2.86 -27.23
N ASN A 174 40.62 -2.09 -26.20
CA ASN A 174 40.63 -0.62 -26.24
C ASN A 174 40.33 -0.08 -24.84
N GLN A 175 41.22 0.79 -24.34
CA GLN A 175 41.12 1.41 -23.02
C GLN A 175 39.94 2.39 -22.98
N CYS A 176 39.02 2.16 -22.03
CA CYS A 176 38.09 3.20 -21.58
C CYS A 176 38.85 4.21 -20.71
N PRO A 177 38.67 5.53 -20.89
CA PRO A 177 39.33 6.51 -20.04
C PRO A 177 38.53 6.65 -18.75
N VAL A 178 38.86 5.86 -17.74
CA VAL A 178 38.41 6.10 -16.37
C VAL A 178 39.63 6.27 -15.49
N ASN A 179 39.83 7.51 -15.05
CA ASN A 179 40.88 7.89 -14.13
C ASN A 179 40.52 7.35 -12.73
N PHE A 180 41.01 6.15 -12.40
CA PHE A 180 40.95 5.61 -11.05
C PHE A 180 42.18 6.10 -10.29
N ALA A 181 41.98 7.03 -9.36
CA ALA A 181 42.96 7.29 -8.32
C ALA A 181 43.16 5.99 -7.51
N GLN A 182 44.38 5.45 -7.55
CA GLN A 182 44.72 4.24 -6.81
C GLN A 182 44.80 4.54 -5.31
N VAL A 183 43.98 3.86 -4.52
CA VAL A 183 44.18 3.75 -3.07
C VAL A 183 44.78 2.38 -2.80
N SER A 184 46.05 2.35 -2.39
CA SER A 184 46.75 1.13 -1.94
C SER A 184 46.37 0.76 -0.50
N PRO A 185 46.46 -0.52 -0.10
CA PRO A 185 45.94 -1.01 1.16
C PRO A 185 47.07 -1.13 2.21
N THR A 186 47.03 -0.32 3.25
CA THR A 186 47.73 -0.64 4.51
C THR A 186 46.79 -0.45 5.69
N GLY A 187 46.42 -1.59 6.27
CA GLY A 187 45.93 -1.86 7.63
C GLY A 187 45.31 -0.73 8.44
N GLY A 188 44.03 -0.89 8.78
CA GLY A 188 43.39 -0.13 9.86
C GLY A 188 41.88 -0.32 9.90
N VAL A 189 41.42 -1.19 10.80
CA VAL A 189 40.07 -1.33 11.39
C VAL A 189 38.91 -0.59 10.69
N LEU A 190 38.00 -1.35 10.06
CA LEU A 190 36.69 -0.87 9.64
C LEU A 190 35.85 -0.50 10.87
N GLN A 191 35.66 0.79 11.11
CA GLN A 191 34.73 1.30 12.11
C GLN A 191 33.52 1.88 11.39
N CYS A 192 32.33 1.30 11.64
CA CYS A 192 31.05 1.78 11.11
C CYS A 192 30.75 3.20 11.63
N PRO A 193 30.45 4.19 10.77
CA PRO A 193 29.97 5.47 11.23
C PRO A 193 28.44 5.42 11.40
N VAL A 194 27.98 5.14 12.61
CA VAL A 194 26.66 5.56 13.07
C VAL A 194 26.88 6.67 14.09
N GLN A 195 26.44 7.88 13.78
CA GLN A 195 26.19 8.90 14.80
C GLN A 195 24.69 9.20 14.88
N PRO A 196 24.08 9.22 16.08
CA PRO A 196 22.72 9.67 16.29
C PRO A 196 22.67 11.20 16.40
N SER A 197 21.85 11.85 15.60
CA SER A 197 21.59 13.29 15.73
C SER A 197 20.57 13.53 16.86
N HIS A 198 21.05 13.98 18.01
CA HIS A 198 20.24 14.72 18.99
C HIS A 198 20.55 16.21 18.88
N ARG A 199 19.57 17.01 18.49
CA ARG A 199 19.14 18.18 19.26
C ARG A 199 17.75 18.64 18.83
#